data_AF-A0A7J3UB25-F1
#
_entry.id   AF-A0A7J3UB25-F1
#
_cell.length_a   1.000
_cell.length_b   1.000
_cell.length_c   1.000
_cell.angle_alpha   90.00
_cell.angle_beta   90.00
_cell.angle_gamma   90.00
#
_symmetry.space_group_name_H-M   'P 1'
#
loop_
_entity.id
_entity.type
_entity.pdbx_description
1 polymer ?
#
loop_
_entity_poly.entity_id
_entity_poly.type
_entity_poly.pdbx_seq_one_letter_code
_entity_poly.pdbx_strand_id
1 'polypeptide(L)' 'MATTIKVSKELLRELEELKKEKKSKSYEEVLRQLIRGEKALKKSHFGSLPELEEFRREEIDRFD' A
#
# COMPACT_ATOMS: atom_id res chain seq x y z
N MET A 1 6.74 -22.70 -3.87
CA MET A 1 7.67 -22.79 -5.02
C MET A 1 8.40 -21.46 -5.12
N ALA A 2 9.74 -21.46 -5.16
CA ALA A 2 10.53 -20.23 -5.20
C ALA A 2 10.83 -19.84 -6.65
N THR A 3 10.76 -18.54 -6.96
CA THR A 3 11.13 -18.00 -8.28
C THR A 3 12.30 -17.05 -8.10
N THR A 4 13.30 -17.12 -8.98
CA THR A 4 14.49 -16.28 -8.91
C THR A 4 14.31 -15.02 -9.75
N ILE A 5 14.54 -13.86 -9.15
CA ILE A 5 14.58 -12.57 -9.84
C ILE A 5 16.04 -12.13 -9.90
N LYS A 6 16.52 -11.75 -11.09
CA LYS A 6 17.85 -11.17 -11.25
C LYS A 6 17.79 -9.67 -10.98
N VAL A 7 18.67 -9.18 -10.13
CA VAL A 7 18.80 -7.76 -9.78
C VAL A 7 20.26 -7.33 -9.85
N SER A 8 20.51 -6.02 -9.98
CA SER A 8 21.87 -5.48 -9.93
C SER A 8 22.46 -5.61 -8.53
N LYS A 9 23.79 -5.59 -8.42
CA LYS A 9 24.47 -5.60 -7.11
C LYS A 9 24.17 -4.35 -6.28
N GLU A 10 23.96 -3.22 -6.94
CA GLU A 10 23.60 -1.95 -6.31
C GLU A 10 22.21 -2.04 -5.68
N LEU A 11 21.22 -2.50 -6.45
CA LEU A 11 19.86 -2.67 -5.95
C LEU A 11 19.80 -3.67 -4.78
N LEU A 12 20.62 -4.72 -4.81
CA LEU A 12 20.70 -5.67 -3.69
C LEU A 12 21.18 -5.00 -2.39
N ARG A 13 22.14 -4.07 -2.48
CA ARG A 13 22.63 -3.31 -1.31
C ARG A 13 21.55 -2.39 -0.76
N GLU A 14 20.85 -1.67 -1.63
CA GLU A 14 19.72 -0.83 -1.23
C GLU A 14 18.63 -1.67 -0.55
N LEU A 15 18.35 -2.87 -1.07
CA LEU A 15 17.37 -3.79 -0.48
C LEU A 15 17.80 -4.29 0.91
N GLU A 16 19.10 -4.50 1.13
CA GLU A 16 19.68 -4.86 2.42
C GLU A 16 19.55 -3.74 3.45
N GLU A 17 19.85 -2.50 3.06
CA GLU A 17 19.69 -1.32 3.89
C GLU A 17 18.22 -1.14 4.27
N LEU A 18 17.33 -1.19 3.28
CA LEU A 18 15.89 -1.05 3.49
C LEU A 18 15.32 -2.14 4.41
N LYS A 19 15.84 -3.37 4.30
CA LYS A 19 15.48 -4.47 5.22
C LYS A 19 15.84 -4.16 6.67
N LYS A 20 17.03 -3.57 6.90
CA LYS A 20 17.47 -3.15 8.24
C LYS A 20 16.61 -2.02 8.79
N GLU A 21 16.34 -1.00 7.99
CA GLU A 21 15.51 0.15 8.38
C GLU A 21 14.10 -0.28 8.78
N LYS A 22 13.48 -1.14 7.98
CA LYS A 22 12.13 -1.67 8.22
C LYS A 22 12.10 -2.81 9.24
N LYS A 23 13.24 -3.19 9.82
CA LYS A 23 13.40 -4.33 10.76
C LYS A 23 12.70 -5.61 10.26
N SER A 24 12.70 -5.84 8.95
CA SER A 24 11.98 -6.95 8.31
C SER A 24 12.80 -8.24 8.36
N LYS A 25 12.13 -9.38 8.48
CA LYS A 25 12.79 -10.69 8.64
C LYS A 25 13.30 -11.23 7.30
N SER A 26 12.63 -10.91 6.19
CA SER A 26 12.97 -11.39 4.85
C SER A 26 12.83 -10.31 3.78
N TYR A 27 13.48 -10.52 2.63
CA TYR A 27 13.27 -9.66 1.45
C TYR A 27 11.85 -9.75 0.90
N GLU A 28 11.20 -10.91 1.04
CA GLU A 28 9.80 -11.06 0.64
C GLU A 28 8.89 -10.12 1.45
N GLU A 29 9.12 -9.98 2.75
CA GLU A 29 8.37 -9.07 3.61
C GLU A 29 8.55 -7.61 3.18
N VAL A 30 9.79 -7.20 2.91
CA VAL A 30 10.12 -5.86 2.39
C VAL A 30 9.40 -5.60 1.07
N LEU A 31 9.50 -6.53 0.11
CA LEU A 31 8.86 -6.41 -1.20
C LEU A 31 7.33 -6.36 -1.09
N ARG A 32 6.72 -7.16 -0.20
CA ARG A 32 5.27 -7.09 0.05
C ARG A 32 4.85 -5.74 0.61
N GLN A 33 5.63 -5.16 1.52
CA GLN A 33 5.35 -3.83 2.06
C GLN A 33 5.46 -2.75 0.99
N LEU A 34 6.47 -2.82 0.12
CA LEU A 34 6.62 -1.90 -1.01
C LEU A 34 5.45 -2.02 -2.00
N ILE A 35 5.10 -3.24 -2.39
CA ILE A 35 3.96 -3.50 -3.28
C ILE A 35 2.66 -2.99 -2.66
N ARG A 36 2.45 -3.21 -1.36
CA ARG A 36 1.27 -2.67 -0.65
C ARG A 36 1.27 -1.16 -0.60
N GLY A 37 2.43 -0.52 -0.37
CA GLY A 37 2.55 0.93 -0.36
C GLY A 37 2.23 1.56 -1.71
N GLU A 38 2.65 0.92 -2.80
CA GLU A 38 2.37 1.41 -4.16
C GLU A 38 0.94 1.11 -4.61
N LYS A 39 0.36 -0.02 -4.18
CA LYS A 39 -1.03 -0.38 -4.46
C LYS A 39 -2.04 0.28 -3.52
N ALA A 40 -1.60 0.79 -2.38
CA ALA A 40 -2.45 1.57 -1.49
C ALA A 40 -2.79 2.89 -2.22
N LEU A 41 -4.09 3.13 -2.42
CA LEU A 41 -4.58 4.39 -2.94
C LEU A 41 -4.02 5.53 -2.07
N LYS A 42 -3.17 6.38 -2.67
CA LYS A 42 -2.43 7.45 -1.95
C LYS A 42 -3.31 8.52 -1.30
N LYS A 43 -4.62 8.47 -1.53
CA LYS A 43 -5.68 9.13 -0.78
C LYS A 43 -6.95 8.46 -1.25
N SER A 44 -7.82 8.04 -0.34
CA SER A 44 -9.21 7.91 -0.72
C SER A 44 -9.65 9.28 -1.22
N HIS A 45 -10.29 9.36 -2.39
CA HIS A 45 -10.96 10.59 -2.84
C HIS A 45 -12.06 11.04 -1.85
N PHE A 46 -12.30 10.32 -0.75
CA PHE A 46 -13.06 10.80 0.41
C PHE A 46 -12.62 12.18 0.92
N GLY A 47 -11.38 12.60 0.66
CA GLY A 47 -10.87 13.90 1.08
C GLY A 47 -10.85 14.98 -0.01
N SER A 48 -11.30 14.73 -1.24
CA SER A 48 -11.31 15.80 -2.28
C SER A 48 -12.42 16.83 -2.08
N LEU A 49 -13.38 16.57 -1.19
CA LEU A 49 -14.40 17.51 -0.73
C LEU A 49 -14.43 17.47 0.80
N PRO A 50 -13.55 18.22 1.50
CA PRO A 50 -13.50 18.23 2.96
C PRO A 50 -14.78 18.78 3.63
N GLU A 51 -15.66 19.43 2.85
CA GLU A 51 -16.96 19.95 3.30
C GLU A 51 -18.13 19.00 3.04
N LEU A 52 -17.90 17.84 2.39
CA LEU A 52 -18.96 16.86 2.22
C LEU A 52 -19.15 16.08 3.52
N GLU A 53 -20.35 16.13 4.08
CA GLU A 53 -20.70 15.29 5.23
C GLU A 53 -20.57 13.80 4.87
N GLU A 54 -20.20 12.98 5.87
CA GLU A 54 -20.16 11.53 5.72
C GLU A 54 -21.50 11.04 5.18
N PHE A 55 -21.45 10.22 4.12
CA PHE A 55 -22.66 9.61 3.57
C PHE A 55 -23.35 8.76 4.65
N ARG A 56 -24.46 9.27 5.19
CA ARG A 56 -25.39 8.52 6.00
C ARG A 56 -26.46 7.98 5.06
N ARG A 57 -26.63 6.66 5.02
CA ARG A 57 -27.82 6.08 4.39
C ARG A 57 -29.03 6.58 5.17
N GLU A 58 -29.84 7.43 4.54
CA GLU A 58 -31.17 7.73 5.05
C GLU A 58 -32.00 6.44 5.00
N GLU A 59 -32.77 6.19 6.07
CA GLU A 59 -33.56 4.97 6.25
C GLU A 59 -34.78 4.89 5.32
N ILE A 60 -34.99 5.92 4.48
CA ILE A 60 -36.14 6.05 3.61
C ILE A 60 -35.68 5.87 2.16
N ASP A 61 -35.77 4.62 1.70
CA ASP A 61 -35.83 4.31 0.27
C ASP A 61 -37.12 4.97 -0.24
N ARG A 62 -37.02 6.14 -0.88
CA ARG A 62 -38.16 6.81 -1.52
C ARG A 62 -38.62 5.97 -2.71
N PHE A 63 -39.56 5.08 -2.43
CA PHE A 63 -40.45 4.49 -3.42
C PHE A 63 -41.70 5.38 -3.55
N ASP A 64 -41.53 6.57 -4.13
CA ASP A 64 -42.62 7.41 -4.62
C ASP A 64 -42.27 7.98 -6.01
#